data_AF-A0A7J7Y2D1-F1
#
_entry.id   AF-A0A7J7Y2D1-F1
#
_cell.length_a   1.000
_cell.length_b   1.000
_cell.length_c   1.000
_cell.angle_alpha   90.00
_cell.angle_beta   90.00
_cell.angle_gamma   90.00
#
_symmetry.space_group_name_H-M   'P 1'
#
loop_
_entity.id
_entity.type
_entity.pdbx_description
1 polymer ?
#
loop_
_entity_poly.entity_id
_entity_poly.type
_entity_poly.pdbx_seq_one_letter_code
_entity_poly.pdbx_strand_id
1 'polypeptide(L)' 'MKNLCEILTQDPEGGPARIPFKTFSYVYRYLSSLDSDIATSETEAYLASLKDNIDNRKNGMIGLMDFFIITRKM' A
#
# COMPACT_ATOMS: atom_id res chain seq x y z
N MET A 1 3.36 -7.50 -0.09
CA MET A 1 2.28 -6.55 0.27
C MET A 1 0.87 -7.15 0.26
N LYS A 2 0.55 -8.14 -0.59
CA LYS A 2 -0.76 -8.84 -0.58
C LYS A 2 -1.19 -9.34 0.81
N ASN A 3 -0.31 -10.08 1.48
CA ASN A 3 -0.62 -10.71 2.78
C ASN A 3 -1.00 -9.66 3.84
N LEU A 4 -0.44 -8.44 3.77
CA LEU A 4 -0.76 -7.39 4.74
C LEU A 4 -2.24 -6.98 4.66
N CYS A 5 -2.75 -6.82 3.45
CA CYS A 5 -4.14 -6.49 3.18
C CYS A 5 -5.06 -7.65 3.59
N GLU A 6 -4.69 -8.90 3.31
CA GLU A 6 -5.49 -10.07 3.71
C GLU A 6 -5.54 -10.26 5.24
N ILE A 7 -4.44 -9.97 5.96
CA ILE A 7 -4.35 -10.14 7.41
C ILE A 7 -5.08 -9.01 8.15
N LEU A 8 -4.95 -7.76 7.68
CA LEU A 8 -5.43 -6.59 8.41
C LEU A 8 -6.80 -6.06 7.93
N THR A 9 -7.37 -6.65 6.88
CA THR A 9 -8.68 -6.21 6.38
C THR A 9 -9.80 -6.49 7.37
N GLN A 10 -10.78 -5.59 7.36
CA GLN A 10 -12.07 -5.78 8.04
C GLN A 10 -13.18 -6.08 7.03
N ASP A 11 -12.85 -6.18 5.73
CA ASP A 11 -13.80 -6.65 4.73
C ASP A 11 -14.16 -8.13 5.06
N PRO A 12 -15.40 -8.58 4.77
CA PRO A 12 -15.80 -9.97 4.95
C PRO A 12 -14.93 -10.94 4.16
N GLU A 13 -14.94 -12.22 4.55
CA GLU A 13 -14.28 -13.29 3.81
C GLU A 13 -14.75 -13.33 2.34
N GLY A 14 -13.81 -13.44 1.40
CA GLY A 14 -14.08 -13.31 -0.04
C GLY A 14 -14.26 -11.87 -0.55
N GLY A 15 -14.18 -10.88 0.34
CA GLY A 15 -14.21 -9.46 0.01
C GLY A 15 -12.90 -8.94 -0.62
N PRO A 16 -12.85 -7.64 -0.96
CA PRO A 16 -11.73 -7.05 -1.71
C PRO A 16 -10.43 -6.86 -0.89
N ALA A 17 -10.41 -7.28 0.38
CA ALA A 17 -9.27 -7.20 1.30
C ALA A 17 -8.61 -5.82 1.33
N ARG A 18 -9.38 -4.78 1.66
CA ARG A 18 -8.88 -3.41 1.74
C ARG A 18 -8.59 -3.00 3.18
N ILE A 19 -7.66 -2.06 3.33
CA ILE A 19 -7.31 -1.40 4.59
C ILE A 19 -7.18 0.12 4.37
N PRO A 20 -7.26 0.94 5.42
CA PRO A 20 -6.97 2.36 5.31
C PRO A 20 -5.53 2.60 4.84
N PHE A 21 -5.33 3.57 3.95
CA PHE A 21 -4.00 3.94 3.46
C PHE A 21 -3.05 4.33 4.61
N LYS A 22 -3.57 4.98 5.65
CA LYS A 22 -2.79 5.32 6.84
C LYS A 22 -2.18 4.07 7.51
N THR A 23 -2.98 3.01 7.69
CA THR A 23 -2.53 1.72 8.24
C THR A 23 -1.44 1.11 7.36
N PHE A 24 -1.67 1.08 6.05
CA PHE A 24 -0.67 0.58 5.10
C PHE A 24 0.65 1.38 5.19
N SER A 25 0.58 2.71 5.18
CA SER A 25 1.75 3.58 5.19
C SER A 25 2.60 3.43 6.45
N TYR A 26 1.96 3.17 7.60
CA TYR A 26 2.66 2.92 8.86
C TYR A 26 3.47 1.63 8.78
N VAL A 27 2.84 0.54 8.34
CA VAL A 27 3.51 -0.75 8.23
C VAL A 27 4.59 -0.73 7.16
N TYR A 28 4.34 -0.10 6.01
CA TYR A 28 5.32 -0.02 4.93
C TYR A 28 6.57 0.77 5.35
N ARG A 29 6.43 1.89 6.07
CA ARG A 29 7.57 2.63 6.64
C ARG A 29 8.36 1.79 7.64
N TYR A 30 7.66 1.06 8.51
CA TYR A 30 8.32 0.18 9.46
C TYR A 30 9.13 -0.89 8.74
N LEU A 31 8.53 -1.62 7.80
CA LEU A 31 9.21 -2.69 7.06
C LEU A 31 10.38 -2.19 6.22
N SER A 32 10.21 -1.07 5.50
CA SER A 32 11.30 -0.46 4.72
C SER A 32 12.45 0.03 5.60
N SER A 33 12.16 0.54 6.80
CA SER A 33 13.22 0.97 7.73
C SER A 33 14.09 -0.18 8.26
N LEU A 34 13.62 -1.42 8.15
CA LEU A 34 14.39 -2.62 8.53
C LEU A 34 15.32 -3.09 7.41
N ASP A 35 15.14 -2.59 6.18
CA ASP A 35 15.93 -2.93 5.01
C ASP A 35 16.91 -1.80 4.71
N SER A 36 18.22 -2.05 4.91
CA SER A 36 19.26 -1.06 4.69
C SER A 36 19.41 -0.63 3.23
N ASP A 37 18.88 -1.42 2.29
CA ASP A 37 19.00 -1.17 0.87
C ASP A 37 17.91 -0.19 0.38
N ILE A 38 16.88 0.08 1.19
CA ILE A 38 15.78 0.96 0.85
C ILE A 38 15.99 2.33 1.48
N ALA A 39 16.18 3.36 0.65
CA ALA A 39 16.30 4.71 1.17
C ALA A 39 14.94 5.23 1.69
N THR A 40 14.96 6.02 2.76
CA THR A 40 13.74 6.68 3.28
C THR A 40 13.07 7.54 2.21
N SER A 41 13.84 8.20 1.34
CA SER A 41 13.30 8.97 0.23
C SER A 41 12.57 8.12 -0.80
N GLU A 42 13.04 6.91 -1.08
CA GLU A 42 12.36 5.97 -2.00
C GLU A 42 11.04 5.49 -1.39
N THR A 43 11.05 5.21 -0.09
CA THR A 43 9.85 4.84 0.69
C THR A 43 8.79 5.94 0.62
N GLU A 44 9.15 7.19 0.90
CA GLU A 44 8.20 8.30 0.86
C GLU A 44 7.75 8.62 -0.57
N ALA A 45 8.63 8.54 -1.57
CA ALA A 45 8.26 8.72 -2.97
C ALA A 45 7.24 7.66 -3.42
N TYR A 46 7.45 6.41 -3.03
CA TYR A 46 6.50 5.33 -3.30
C TYR A 46 5.14 5.60 -2.65
N LEU A 47 5.12 5.92 -1.35
CA LEU A 47 3.89 6.22 -0.61
C LEU A 47 3.16 7.43 -1.18
N ALA A 48 3.86 8.49 -1.60
CA ALA A 48 3.27 9.64 -2.26
C ALA A 48 2.59 9.25 -3.58
N SER A 49 3.28 8.48 -4.44
CA SER A 49 2.71 8.02 -5.72
C SER A 49 1.45 7.17 -5.52
N LEU A 50 1.42 6.39 -4.44
CA LEU A 50 0.29 5.53 -4.10
C LEU A 50 -0.88 6.34 -3.53
N LYS A 51 -0.58 7.35 -2.70
CA LYS A 51 -1.57 8.27 -2.12
C LYS A 51 -2.32 9.04 -3.21
N ASP A 52 -1.61 9.58 -4.20
CA ASP A 52 -2.23 10.30 -5.31
C ASP A 52 -3.22 9.43 -6.10
N ASN A 53 -2.92 8.14 -6.24
CA ASN A 53 -3.82 7.19 -6.88
C ASN A 53 -5.06 6.86 -6.01
N ILE A 54 -4.88 6.80 -4.70
CA ILE A 54 -5.93 6.42 -3.74
C ILE A 54 -6.91 7.56 -3.47
N ASP A 55 -6.40 8.78 -3.25
CA ASP A 55 -7.22 9.96 -2.90
C ASP A 55 -8.20 10.30 -4.04
N ASN A 56 -7.81 10.04 -5.29
CA ASN A 56 -8.65 10.32 -6.46
C ASN A 56 -9.69 9.22 -6.78
N ARG A 57 -9.58 8.01 -6.21
CA ARG A 57 -10.34 6.83 -6.72
C ARG A 57 -10.93 5.90 -5.67
N LYS A 58 -10.47 5.91 -4.41
CA LYS A 58 -10.72 4.79 -3.47
C LYS A 58 -11.09 5.18 -2.05
N ASN A 59 -11.58 6.40 -1.82
CA ASN A 59 -12.02 6.86 -0.49
C ASN A 59 -10.97 6.63 0.62
N GLY A 60 -9.67 6.77 0.31
CA GLY A 60 -8.59 6.57 1.28
C GLY A 60 -8.27 5.10 1.61
N MET A 61 -8.81 4.14 0.88
CA MET A 61 -8.59 2.70 1.08
C MET A 61 -7.61 2.12 0.05
N ILE A 62 -6.79 1.17 0.47
CA ILE A 62 -5.86 0.41 -0.37
C ILE A 62 -6.15 -1.08 -0.27
N GLY A 63 -6.10 -1.81 -1.38
CA GLY A 63 -6.29 -3.25 -1.41
C GLY A 63 -5.41 -3.94 -2.44
N LEU A 64 -5.63 -5.24 -2.64
CA LEU A 64 -4.75 -6.08 -3.48
C LEU A 64 -4.55 -5.53 -4.89
N MET A 65 -5.61 -4.96 -5.48
CA MET A 65 -5.60 -4.40 -6.84
C MET A 65 -4.67 -3.20 -7.02
N ASP A 66 -4.30 -2.51 -5.94
CA ASP A 66 -3.39 -1.35 -5.98
C ASP A 66 -1.93 -1.75 -6.22
N PHE A 67 -1.55 -2.97 -5.84
CA PHE A 67 -0.17 -3.45 -6.00
C PHE A 67 0.11 -4.01 -7.39
N PHE A 68 -0.94 -4.36 -8.16
CA PHE A 68 -0.79 -4.94 -9.50
C PHE A 68 -0.50 -3.90 -10.59
N ILE A 69 -0.67 -2.60 -10.32
CA ILE A 69 -0.51 -1.54 -11.35
C ILE A 69 0.96 -1.11 -11.54
N ILE A 70 1.90 -1.66 -10.79
CA ILE A 70 3.32 -1.30 -10.89
C ILE A 70 4.06 -2.24 -11.86
N THR A 71 3.57 -2.36 -13.10
CA THR A 71 4.40 -2.82 -14.24
C THR A 71 3.91 -2.16 -15.54
N ARG A 72 4.00 -0.83 -15.63
CA ARG A 72 4.25 -0.17 -16.90
C ARG A 72 5.36 0.85 -16.71
N LYS A 73 6.59 0.35 -16.59
CA LYS A 73 7.73 1.07 -17.16
C LYS A 73 7.72 0.72 -18.65
N MET A 74 7.30 1.67 -19.48
CA MET A 74 7.79 1.75 -20.87
C MET A 74 9.21 2.31 -20.83
#